data_AF-K5VZN1-F1
#
_entry.id   AF-K5VZN1-F1
#
_cell.length_a   1.000
_cell.length_b   1.000
_cell.length_c   1.000
_cell.angle_alpha   90.00
_cell.angle_beta   90.00
_cell.angle_gamma   90.00
#
_symmetry.space_group_name_H-M   'P 1'
#
loop_
_entity.id
_entity.type
_entity.pdbx_description
1 polymer ?
#
loop_
_entity_poly.entity_id
_entity_poly.type
_entity_poly.pdbx_seq_one_letter_code
_entity_poly.pdbx_strand_id
1 'polypeptide(L)'
;MGSVTAADVPLELHSRILTSLNLQEHIRDKHNLETQRRQLAQLSTVCRHWAYLCRPLIFACLMHDSRQKVDRLVRLLNAPSRALYPSLQQCLLTSGIDFVEFSDTWTGFWVRLMSKKLPYHGGVRDLHCVLTNTSVPPSAASPRSREGYAPRSWSTGLPRTLPPGLIRMPHLYLSALKFRCADDFLSLLEGIRHLEKVSCKRVTFAEQSIATPPTRPVRRPRNSTPYTILASGWETADEDLHLAMTALQYSPRHGAPGQRLGEETWSLVRDLFKSLMSFFWGRDDWVRLRTIPEFRGSFSTLDADFAATHSPPSHSVRVVWTADEPDPTAPPAPGPSARVHLIKATFYGQNVPVDGPYGLGFSMEGLSWTAFENAALALDVQGGVHIWVISNPQGFTVLLDMLESDGGHGRLSRLHEKGKLSLAFDFVPTGVGLSTASVTLAQLSAMPAEHFVDGCTVALGLRERFDLWQRGYDLEGQRLGDERAEAAAQVYLREMLAKNGDSSQQRGSPNT
;
A
#
# COMPACT_ATOMS: atom_id res chain seq x y z
N MET A 1 -21.11 -53.38 -4.39
CA MET A 1 -20.33 -52.14 -4.20
C MET A 1 -21.32 -50.99 -4.29
N GLY A 2 -21.49 -50.21 -3.22
CA GLY A 2 -22.37 -49.03 -3.27
C GLY A 2 -21.81 -48.01 -4.26
N SER A 3 -22.65 -47.49 -5.16
CA SER A 3 -22.26 -46.39 -6.05
C SER A 3 -22.00 -45.16 -5.18
N VAL A 4 -20.75 -44.76 -5.04
CA VAL A 4 -20.42 -43.46 -4.44
C VAL A 4 -20.96 -42.37 -5.36
N THR A 5 -21.82 -41.52 -4.82
CA THR A 5 -22.41 -40.38 -5.51
C THR A 5 -21.74 -39.09 -5.05
N ALA A 6 -21.87 -38.02 -5.82
CA ALA A 6 -21.39 -36.70 -5.42
C ALA A 6 -22.08 -36.16 -4.14
N ALA A 7 -23.19 -36.76 -3.71
CA ALA A 7 -23.85 -36.42 -2.44
C ALA A 7 -23.12 -36.99 -1.22
N ASP A 8 -22.23 -37.96 -1.41
CA ASP A 8 -21.46 -38.60 -0.33
C ASP A 8 -20.17 -37.81 0.01
N VAL A 9 -19.92 -36.70 -0.69
CA VAL A 9 -18.76 -35.83 -0.46
C VAL A 9 -19.02 -34.93 0.76
N PRO A 10 -18.12 -34.89 1.77
CA PRO A 10 -18.24 -34.00 2.92
C PRO A 10 -18.32 -32.51 2.54
N LEU A 11 -19.08 -31.72 3.30
CA LEU A 11 -19.28 -30.30 3.06
C LEU A 11 -17.97 -29.49 3.11
N GLU A 12 -17.00 -29.94 3.90
CA GLU A 12 -15.68 -29.34 4.02
C GLU A 12 -14.93 -29.42 2.69
N LEU A 13 -15.06 -30.53 1.95
CA LEU A 13 -14.45 -30.66 0.63
C LEU A 13 -15.13 -29.75 -0.39
N HIS A 14 -16.45 -29.56 -0.31
CA HIS A 14 -17.15 -28.58 -1.14
C HIS A 14 -16.62 -27.16 -0.88
N SER A 15 -16.42 -26.79 0.40
CA SER A 15 -15.86 -25.49 0.74
C SER A 15 -14.46 -25.30 0.16
N ARG A 16 -13.59 -26.32 0.25
CA ARG A 16 -12.23 -26.27 -0.32
C ARG A 16 -12.23 -26.16 -1.83
N ILE A 17 -13.11 -26.89 -2.53
CA ILE A 17 -13.28 -26.78 -3.99
C ILE A 17 -13.71 -25.35 -4.35
N LEU A 18 -14.70 -24.80 -3.65
CA LEU A 18 -15.16 -23.44 -3.92
C LEU A 18 -14.13 -22.36 -3.56
N THR A 19 -13.35 -22.55 -2.50
CA THR A 19 -12.21 -21.68 -2.16
C THR A 19 -11.08 -21.80 -3.19
N SER A 20 -10.88 -22.95 -3.84
CA SER A 20 -9.94 -23.04 -4.95
C SER A 20 -10.39 -22.26 -6.20
N LEU A 21 -11.69 -21.97 -6.30
CA LEU A 21 -12.30 -21.13 -7.34
C LEU A 21 -12.48 -19.66 -6.88
N ASN A 22 -11.74 -19.22 -5.86
CA ASN A 22 -11.95 -17.95 -5.16
C ASN A 22 -11.96 -16.74 -6.11
N LEU A 23 -13.16 -16.22 -6.37
CA LEU A 23 -13.39 -15.03 -7.21
C LEU A 23 -12.84 -13.74 -6.59
N GLN A 24 -12.60 -13.70 -5.27
CA GLN A 24 -12.22 -12.45 -4.59
C GLN A 24 -10.77 -12.04 -4.84
N GLU A 25 -9.88 -12.99 -5.13
CA GLU A 25 -8.46 -12.69 -5.39
C GLU A 25 -8.23 -12.16 -6.81
N HIS A 26 -9.08 -12.56 -7.77
CA HIS A 26 -8.89 -12.27 -9.19
C HIS A 26 -9.72 -11.11 -9.73
N ILE A 27 -10.32 -10.28 -8.87
CA ILE A 27 -11.16 -9.15 -9.30
C ILE A 27 -10.39 -8.17 -10.22
N ARG A 28 -9.06 -8.15 -10.16
CA ARG A 28 -8.23 -7.32 -11.03
C ARG A 28 -8.11 -7.84 -12.46
N ASP A 29 -8.33 -9.13 -12.68
CA ASP A 29 -8.29 -9.76 -14.01
C ASP A 29 -9.71 -10.16 -14.43
N LYS A 30 -10.33 -9.29 -15.23
CA LYS A 30 -11.66 -9.49 -15.79
C LYS A 30 -11.79 -10.81 -16.55
N HIS A 31 -10.72 -11.25 -17.23
CA HIS A 31 -10.77 -12.49 -18.02
C HIS A 31 -10.78 -13.73 -17.12
N ASN A 32 -9.95 -13.72 -16.08
CA ASN A 32 -9.94 -14.78 -15.07
C ASN A 32 -11.28 -14.83 -14.32
N LEU A 33 -11.81 -13.67 -13.90
CA LEU A 33 -13.11 -13.58 -13.22
C LEU A 33 -14.25 -14.17 -14.06
N GLU A 34 -14.34 -13.83 -15.35
CA GLU A 34 -15.35 -14.41 -16.25
C GLU A 34 -15.17 -15.91 -16.44
N THR A 35 -13.92 -16.40 -16.51
CA THR A 35 -13.62 -17.83 -16.63
C THR A 35 -14.07 -18.60 -15.39
N GLN A 36 -13.71 -18.12 -14.20
CA GLN A 36 -14.13 -18.71 -12.93
C GLN A 36 -15.65 -18.64 -12.75
N ARG A 37 -16.28 -17.54 -13.16
CA ARG A 37 -17.74 -17.41 -13.12
C ARG A 37 -18.42 -18.41 -14.04
N ARG A 38 -17.87 -18.68 -15.24
CA ARG A 38 -18.37 -19.74 -16.13
C ARG A 38 -18.22 -21.11 -15.50
N GLN A 39 -17.09 -21.40 -14.84
CA GLN A 39 -16.89 -22.67 -14.14
C GLN A 39 -17.89 -22.85 -12.99
N LEU A 40 -18.12 -21.81 -12.18
CA LEU A 40 -19.14 -21.83 -11.12
C LEU A 40 -20.55 -21.97 -11.67
N ALA A 41 -20.86 -21.32 -12.80
CA ALA A 41 -22.13 -21.47 -13.48
C ALA A 41 -22.33 -22.89 -13.99
N GLN A 42 -21.32 -23.51 -14.62
CA GLN A 42 -21.37 -24.91 -15.03
C GLN A 42 -21.58 -25.84 -13.81
N LEU A 43 -20.83 -25.64 -12.73
CA LEU A 43 -20.97 -26.41 -11.50
C LEU A 43 -22.38 -26.27 -10.91
N SER A 44 -22.96 -25.07 -10.96
CA SER A 44 -24.33 -24.81 -10.49
C SER A 44 -25.41 -25.58 -11.26
N THR A 45 -25.11 -26.05 -12.49
CA THR A 45 -26.07 -26.83 -13.28
C THR A 45 -26.05 -28.33 -12.97
N VAL A 46 -25.06 -28.81 -12.21
CA VAL A 46 -24.89 -30.25 -11.92
C VAL A 46 -26.05 -30.78 -11.08
N CYS A 47 -26.38 -30.11 -9.98
CA CYS A 47 -27.51 -30.47 -9.12
C CYS A 47 -27.96 -29.29 -8.27
N ARG A 48 -29.10 -29.42 -7.59
CA ARG A 48 -29.67 -28.38 -6.72
C ARG A 48 -28.73 -27.96 -5.58
N HIS A 49 -27.94 -28.89 -5.06
CA HIS A 49 -26.97 -28.63 -3.98
C HIS A 49 -25.83 -27.72 -4.46
N TRP A 50 -25.22 -28.02 -5.61
CA TRP A 50 -24.23 -27.13 -6.22
C TRP A 50 -24.82 -25.79 -6.64
N ALA A 51 -26.05 -25.77 -7.13
CA ALA A 51 -26.75 -24.52 -7.41
C ALA A 51 -26.87 -23.64 -6.15
N TYR A 52 -27.19 -24.24 -5.01
CA TYR A 52 -27.29 -23.54 -3.72
C TYR A 52 -25.94 -22.93 -3.30
N LEU A 53 -24.86 -23.69 -3.39
CA LEU A 53 -23.52 -23.26 -2.95
C LEU A 53 -22.85 -22.26 -3.91
N CYS A 54 -22.97 -22.49 -5.22
CA CYS A 54 -22.32 -21.64 -6.23
C CYS A 54 -23.02 -20.29 -6.39
N ARG A 55 -24.34 -20.21 -6.14
CA ARG A 55 -25.12 -19.01 -6.45
C ARG A 55 -24.62 -17.75 -5.73
N PRO A 56 -24.37 -17.74 -4.40
CA PRO A 56 -23.75 -16.58 -3.76
C PRO A 56 -22.42 -16.17 -4.41
N LEU A 57 -21.59 -17.13 -4.82
CA LEU A 57 -20.29 -16.88 -5.45
C LEU A 57 -20.46 -16.31 -6.87
N ILE A 58 -21.36 -16.85 -7.69
CA ILE A 58 -21.67 -16.32 -9.03
C ILE A 58 -22.12 -14.85 -8.97
N PHE A 59 -22.81 -14.48 -7.88
CA PHE A 59 -23.26 -13.12 -7.61
C PHE A 59 -22.32 -12.33 -6.69
N ALA A 60 -21.16 -12.90 -6.30
CA ALA A 60 -20.23 -12.27 -5.38
C ALA A 60 -19.47 -11.09 -5.98
N CYS A 61 -19.35 -11.09 -7.31
CA CYS A 61 -18.77 -10.00 -8.08
C CYS A 61 -19.61 -9.82 -9.34
N LEU A 62 -20.57 -8.90 -9.28
CA LEU A 62 -21.27 -8.46 -10.48
C LEU A 62 -20.51 -7.30 -11.10
N MET A 63 -20.16 -7.41 -12.39
CA MET A 63 -19.60 -6.33 -13.19
C MET A 63 -20.71 -5.72 -14.06
N HIS A 64 -21.02 -4.45 -13.82
CA HIS A 64 -22.04 -3.71 -14.56
C HIS A 64 -21.42 -2.67 -15.47
N ASP A 65 -21.18 -3.03 -16.73
CA ASP A 65 -20.58 -2.17 -17.77
C ASP A 65 -21.60 -1.36 -18.59
N SER A 66 -22.90 -1.55 -18.35
CA SER A 66 -23.94 -0.96 -19.20
C SER A 66 -25.24 -0.73 -18.45
N ARG A 67 -25.96 0.30 -18.93
CA ARG A 67 -27.35 0.60 -18.57
C ARG A 67 -28.20 -0.64 -18.41
N GLN A 68 -28.18 -1.43 -19.49
CA GLN A 68 -29.12 -2.52 -19.67
C GLN A 68 -28.87 -3.61 -18.64
N LYS A 69 -27.61 -3.86 -18.24
CA LYS A 69 -27.28 -4.83 -17.20
C LYS A 69 -27.78 -4.37 -15.83
N VAL A 70 -27.66 -3.08 -15.50
CA VAL A 70 -28.22 -2.52 -14.25
C VAL A 70 -29.75 -2.59 -14.27
N ASP A 71 -30.40 -2.17 -15.35
CA ASP A 71 -31.87 -2.25 -15.48
C ASP A 71 -32.37 -3.71 -15.44
N ARG A 72 -31.60 -4.66 -15.98
CA ARG A 72 -31.90 -6.10 -15.86
C ARG A 72 -31.73 -6.58 -14.42
N LEU A 73 -30.65 -6.20 -13.73
CA LEU A 73 -30.43 -6.56 -12.33
C LEU A 73 -31.58 -6.04 -11.45
N VAL A 74 -31.94 -4.77 -11.60
CA VAL A 74 -33.05 -4.16 -10.86
C VAL A 74 -34.37 -4.90 -11.15
N ARG A 75 -34.63 -5.28 -12.41
CA ARG A 75 -35.79 -6.10 -12.75
C ARG A 75 -35.75 -7.48 -12.11
N LEU A 76 -34.59 -8.14 -12.10
CA LEU A 76 -34.41 -9.44 -11.45
C LEU A 76 -34.59 -9.36 -9.93
N LEU A 77 -34.13 -8.29 -9.30
CA LEU A 77 -34.29 -8.06 -7.86
C LEU A 77 -35.74 -7.77 -7.47
N ASN A 78 -36.49 -7.09 -8.34
CA ASN A 78 -37.90 -6.80 -8.12
C ASN A 78 -38.83 -7.93 -8.60
N ALA A 79 -38.30 -8.98 -9.26
CA ALA A 79 -39.10 -10.10 -9.69
C ALA A 79 -39.54 -10.93 -8.47
N PRO A 80 -40.83 -11.33 -8.37
CA PRO A 80 -41.33 -12.14 -7.26
C PRO A 80 -40.71 -13.53 -7.30
N SER A 81 -39.56 -13.70 -6.66
CA SER A 81 -38.74 -14.92 -6.70
C SER A 81 -38.93 -15.73 -5.42
N ARG A 82 -40.16 -16.21 -5.20
CA ARG A 82 -40.50 -17.03 -4.01
C ARG A 82 -39.94 -18.47 -4.06
N ALA A 83 -39.49 -18.95 -5.22
CA ALA A 83 -39.14 -20.35 -5.43
C ALA A 83 -37.63 -20.67 -5.38
N LEU A 84 -36.76 -19.67 -5.21
CA LEU A 84 -35.30 -19.84 -5.32
C LEU A 84 -34.61 -19.49 -4.00
N TYR A 85 -33.89 -20.46 -3.43
CA TYR A 85 -33.09 -20.30 -2.22
C TYR A 85 -31.60 -20.57 -2.51
N PRO A 86 -30.66 -19.69 -2.10
CA PRO A 86 -30.93 -18.36 -1.55
C PRO A 86 -31.53 -17.43 -2.61
N SER A 87 -32.35 -16.47 -2.17
CA SER A 87 -32.89 -15.45 -3.08
C SER A 87 -31.76 -14.63 -3.69
N LEU A 88 -31.98 -14.04 -4.87
CA LEU A 88 -30.96 -13.18 -5.50
C LEU A 88 -30.58 -12.01 -4.58
N GLN A 89 -31.57 -11.45 -3.86
CA GLN A 89 -31.33 -10.40 -2.88
C GLN A 89 -30.41 -10.87 -1.75
N GLN A 90 -30.64 -12.07 -1.20
CA GLN A 90 -29.76 -12.67 -0.19
C GLN A 90 -28.35 -12.89 -0.74
N CYS A 91 -28.21 -13.44 -1.95
CA CYS A 91 -26.90 -13.65 -2.57
C CYS A 91 -26.07 -12.35 -2.62
N LEU A 92 -26.71 -11.26 -3.04
CA LEU A 92 -26.06 -9.95 -3.14
C LEU A 92 -25.84 -9.25 -1.79
N LEU A 93 -26.57 -9.63 -0.74
CA LEU A 93 -26.32 -9.15 0.61
C LEU A 93 -25.17 -9.92 1.25
N THR A 94 -25.09 -11.23 1.03
CA THR A 94 -24.02 -12.10 1.52
C THR A 94 -22.68 -11.80 0.85
N SER A 95 -22.68 -11.36 -0.41
CA SER A 95 -21.45 -11.05 -1.13
C SER A 95 -20.74 -9.79 -0.67
N GLY A 96 -21.44 -8.85 -0.04
CA GLY A 96 -20.91 -7.61 0.52
C GLY A 96 -20.36 -6.59 -0.50
N ILE A 97 -20.08 -6.98 -1.74
CA ILE A 97 -19.33 -6.21 -2.72
C ILE A 97 -20.02 -6.25 -4.09
N ASP A 98 -20.44 -5.08 -4.59
CA ASP A 98 -20.96 -4.92 -5.95
C ASP A 98 -19.97 -4.06 -6.77
N PHE A 99 -19.49 -4.56 -7.92
CA PHE A 99 -18.61 -3.79 -8.81
C PHE A 99 -19.40 -3.09 -9.92
N VAL A 100 -19.11 -1.82 -10.14
CA VAL A 100 -19.75 -1.05 -11.22
C VAL A 100 -18.66 -0.45 -12.07
N GLU A 101 -18.50 -1.00 -13.27
CA GLU A 101 -17.52 -0.53 -14.24
C GLU A 101 -18.17 0.44 -15.20
N PHE A 102 -17.62 1.63 -15.30
CA PHE A 102 -18.01 2.63 -16.26
C PHE A 102 -16.91 2.68 -17.32
N SER A 103 -17.27 2.33 -18.54
CA SER A 103 -16.46 2.62 -19.72
C SER A 103 -17.13 3.70 -20.56
N ASP A 104 -16.33 4.39 -21.37
CA ASP A 104 -16.79 5.28 -22.43
C ASP A 104 -17.44 6.59 -21.93
N THR A 105 -18.63 6.92 -22.42
CA THR A 105 -19.26 8.23 -22.19
C THR A 105 -19.94 8.29 -20.82
N TRP A 106 -19.51 9.21 -19.98
CA TRP A 106 -20.11 9.50 -18.69
C TRP A 106 -21.55 9.99 -18.86
N THR A 107 -22.50 9.24 -18.32
CA THR A 107 -23.92 9.61 -18.39
C THR A 107 -24.49 10.05 -17.04
N GLY A 108 -23.74 9.92 -15.93
CA GLY A 108 -24.08 10.37 -14.55
C GLY A 108 -25.35 9.76 -13.92
N PHE A 109 -26.29 9.33 -14.74
CA PHE A 109 -27.63 8.88 -14.41
C PHE A 109 -27.65 7.55 -13.66
N TRP A 110 -26.69 6.67 -13.93
CA TRP A 110 -26.58 5.33 -13.34
C TRP A 110 -26.43 5.35 -11.82
N VAL A 111 -25.58 6.25 -11.32
CA VAL A 111 -25.26 6.32 -9.90
C VAL A 111 -26.49 6.71 -9.08
N ARG A 112 -27.30 7.62 -9.62
CA ARG A 112 -28.62 7.98 -9.06
C ARG A 112 -29.64 6.85 -9.20
N LEU A 113 -29.62 6.13 -10.32
CA LEU A 113 -30.53 5.01 -10.55
C LEU A 113 -30.28 3.87 -9.56
N MET A 114 -29.01 3.49 -9.38
CA MET A 114 -28.62 2.42 -8.45
C MET A 114 -28.96 2.80 -7.01
N SER A 115 -28.60 4.01 -6.57
CA SER A 115 -28.92 4.46 -5.20
C SER A 115 -30.43 4.53 -4.91
N LYS A 116 -31.27 4.81 -5.91
CA LYS A 116 -32.73 4.88 -5.73
C LYS A 116 -33.45 3.54 -5.89
N LYS A 117 -32.99 2.67 -6.78
CA LYS A 117 -33.71 1.46 -7.19
C LYS A 117 -33.19 0.17 -6.58
N LEU A 118 -31.97 0.16 -6.05
CA LEU A 118 -31.51 -0.98 -5.24
C LEU A 118 -32.12 -0.81 -3.85
N PRO A 119 -33.02 -1.72 -3.43
CA PRO A 119 -33.74 -1.55 -2.17
C PRO A 119 -32.77 -1.47 -1.00
N TYR A 120 -32.90 -0.39 -0.23
CA TYR A 120 -32.12 -0.07 0.97
C TYR A 120 -32.58 -0.96 2.16
N HIS A 121 -32.62 -2.28 1.99
CA HIS A 121 -33.04 -3.19 3.04
C HIS A 121 -31.85 -3.60 3.92
N GLY A 122 -31.58 -2.79 4.94
CA GLY A 122 -30.92 -3.20 6.18
C GLY A 122 -29.40 -3.43 6.18
N GLY A 123 -28.72 -3.36 5.04
CA GLY A 123 -27.26 -3.45 4.95
C GLY A 123 -26.74 -2.50 3.91
N VAL A 124 -25.82 -1.61 4.31
CA VAL A 124 -25.23 -0.65 3.37
C VAL A 124 -24.29 -1.43 2.46
N ARG A 125 -24.62 -1.54 1.18
CA ARG A 125 -23.74 -2.18 0.21
C ARG A 125 -22.55 -1.28 -0.07
N ASP A 126 -21.38 -1.88 -0.01
CA ASP A 126 -20.15 -1.27 -0.46
C ASP A 126 -20.08 -1.40 -1.98
N LEU A 127 -20.33 -0.28 -2.67
CA LEU A 127 -20.18 -0.23 -4.12
C LEU A 127 -18.71 -0.01 -4.45
N HIS A 128 -18.14 -0.89 -5.25
CA HIS A 128 -16.79 -0.75 -5.78
C HIS A 128 -16.91 -0.20 -7.19
N CYS A 129 -16.56 1.06 -7.39
CA CYS A 129 -16.70 1.68 -8.71
C CYS A 129 -15.40 1.60 -9.48
N VAL A 130 -15.47 1.27 -10.76
CA VAL A 130 -14.34 1.30 -11.70
C VAL A 130 -14.69 2.31 -12.79
N LEU A 131 -13.90 3.36 -12.97
CA LEU A 131 -14.01 4.29 -14.09
C LEU A 131 -12.84 4.03 -15.03
N THR A 132 -13.12 3.53 -16.24
CA THR A 132 -12.11 3.19 -17.24
C THR A 132 -12.34 3.99 -18.51
N ASN A 133 -11.35 4.74 -19.01
CA ASN A 133 -11.50 5.55 -20.24
C ASN A 133 -12.77 6.42 -20.27
N THR A 134 -13.22 6.87 -19.10
CA THR A 134 -14.49 7.55 -18.96
C THR A 134 -14.34 9.03 -19.26
N SER A 135 -15.17 9.56 -20.17
CA SER A 135 -15.14 10.98 -20.56
C SER A 135 -16.53 11.62 -20.53
N VAL A 136 -16.60 12.90 -20.17
CA VAL A 136 -17.82 13.68 -20.25
C VAL A 136 -18.12 13.96 -21.72
N PRO A 137 -19.35 13.68 -22.21
CA PRO A 137 -19.68 13.92 -23.60
C PRO A 137 -19.52 15.40 -23.96
N PRO A 138 -19.07 15.71 -25.18
CA PRO A 138 -18.96 17.08 -25.66
C PRO A 138 -20.35 17.73 -25.63
N SER A 139 -20.48 18.77 -24.82
CA SER A 139 -21.61 19.69 -24.83
C SER A 139 -21.34 20.78 -25.85
N ALA A 140 -22.29 21.00 -26.76
CA ALA A 140 -22.23 22.09 -27.74
C ALA A 140 -22.03 23.47 -27.09
N ALA A 141 -22.44 23.64 -25.82
CA ALA A 141 -22.35 24.88 -25.08
C ALA A 141 -20.99 25.14 -24.41
N SER A 142 -20.08 24.16 -24.37
CA SER A 142 -18.78 24.31 -23.68
C SER A 142 -17.64 23.78 -24.56
N PRO A 143 -16.80 24.66 -25.15
CA PRO A 143 -15.64 24.21 -25.93
C PRO A 143 -14.71 23.29 -25.13
N ARG A 144 -14.65 23.47 -23.81
CA ARG A 144 -13.88 22.64 -22.86
C ARG A 144 -14.32 21.17 -22.77
N SER A 145 -15.53 20.86 -23.23
CA SER A 145 -16.06 19.49 -23.21
C SER A 145 -15.57 18.62 -24.38
N ARG A 146 -14.93 19.22 -25.39
CA ARG A 146 -14.44 18.50 -26.58
C ARG A 146 -13.17 17.67 -26.33
N GLU A 147 -12.48 17.93 -25.23
CA GLU A 147 -11.16 17.35 -24.93
C GLU A 147 -11.23 16.00 -24.22
N GLY A 148 -12.43 15.45 -24.03
CA GLY A 148 -12.63 14.08 -23.52
C GLY A 148 -12.26 13.90 -22.05
N TYR A 149 -12.43 14.93 -21.22
CA TYR A 149 -12.07 14.87 -19.80
C TYR A 149 -12.98 13.97 -18.96
N ALA A 150 -12.40 13.37 -17.94
CA ALA A 150 -13.09 12.64 -16.88
C ALA A 150 -14.08 13.54 -16.12
N PRO A 151 -15.13 12.97 -15.50
CA PRO A 151 -16.10 13.75 -14.75
C PRO A 151 -15.48 14.42 -13.52
N ARG A 152 -15.66 15.73 -13.40
CA ARG A 152 -15.28 16.52 -12.21
C ARG A 152 -16.01 16.09 -10.92
N SER A 153 -17.22 15.55 -11.05
CA SER A 153 -18.05 15.16 -9.91
C SER A 153 -18.99 14.02 -10.27
N TRP A 154 -19.48 13.31 -9.26
CA TRP A 154 -20.54 12.31 -9.40
C TRP A 154 -21.89 12.89 -9.86
N SER A 155 -21.99 14.22 -9.88
CA SER A 155 -23.17 14.94 -10.35
C SER A 155 -23.01 15.51 -11.75
N THR A 156 -21.85 15.32 -12.39
CA THR A 156 -21.62 15.84 -13.74
C THR A 156 -22.64 15.24 -14.70
N GLY A 157 -23.35 16.09 -15.45
CA GLY A 157 -24.43 15.69 -16.35
C GLY A 157 -25.80 15.49 -15.69
N LEU A 158 -25.94 15.66 -14.37
CA LEU A 158 -27.23 15.62 -13.70
C LEU A 158 -27.87 17.02 -13.59
N PRO A 159 -29.21 17.11 -13.60
CA PRO A 159 -29.91 18.40 -13.46
C PRO A 159 -29.75 19.03 -12.07
N ARG A 160 -29.34 18.25 -11.06
CA ARG A 160 -29.09 18.69 -9.69
C ARG A 160 -27.90 17.94 -9.11
N THR A 161 -27.14 18.62 -8.25
CA THR A 161 -26.08 18.01 -7.45
C THR A 161 -26.65 16.94 -6.53
N LEU A 162 -25.99 15.78 -6.47
CA LEU A 162 -26.31 14.73 -5.53
C LEU A 162 -25.94 15.17 -4.12
N PRO A 163 -26.81 14.93 -3.11
CA PRO A 163 -26.44 15.15 -1.72
C PRO A 163 -25.18 14.35 -1.37
N PRO A 164 -24.19 14.97 -0.71
CA PRO A 164 -22.98 14.27 -0.31
C PRO A 164 -23.31 13.13 0.66
N GLY A 165 -22.78 11.94 0.39
CA GLY A 165 -23.04 10.72 1.17
C GLY A 165 -24.21 9.86 0.68
N LEU A 166 -24.91 10.27 -0.40
CA LEU A 166 -25.92 9.41 -1.02
C LEU A 166 -25.30 8.09 -1.55
N ILE A 167 -24.02 8.14 -1.91
CA ILE A 167 -23.27 7.01 -2.48
C ILE A 167 -22.28 6.54 -1.44
N ARG A 168 -22.46 5.30 -0.96
CA ARG A 168 -21.45 4.58 -0.18
C ARG A 168 -20.61 3.77 -1.14
N MET A 169 -19.38 4.24 -1.35
CA MET A 169 -18.42 3.60 -2.22
C MET A 169 -17.08 3.66 -1.48
N PRO A 170 -16.72 2.59 -0.75
CA PRO A 170 -15.45 2.57 -0.04
C PRO A 170 -14.29 2.46 -1.00
N HIS A 171 -14.45 1.78 -2.13
CA HIS A 171 -13.38 1.57 -3.09
C HIS A 171 -13.72 2.18 -4.46
N LEU A 172 -12.81 2.99 -4.99
CA LEU A 172 -12.87 3.57 -6.32
C LEU A 172 -11.62 3.20 -7.12
N TYR A 173 -11.81 2.70 -8.32
CA TYR A 173 -10.76 2.38 -9.27
C TYR A 173 -10.90 3.34 -10.45
N LEU A 174 -9.82 4.01 -10.82
CA LEU A 174 -9.73 5.00 -11.87
C LEU A 174 -8.66 4.53 -12.83
N SER A 175 -8.99 4.29 -14.08
CA SER A 175 -8.10 3.70 -15.07
C SER A 175 -8.14 4.47 -16.38
N ALA A 176 -6.98 4.90 -16.87
CA ALA A 176 -6.84 5.60 -18.15
C ALA A 176 -7.80 6.81 -18.25
N LEU A 177 -7.85 7.60 -17.19
CA LEU A 177 -8.68 8.81 -17.11
C LEU A 177 -7.83 10.04 -17.32
N LYS A 178 -8.28 10.94 -18.20
CA LYS A 178 -7.67 12.25 -18.38
C LYS A 178 -8.47 13.28 -17.60
N PHE A 179 -7.92 13.84 -16.54
CA PHE A 179 -8.48 15.02 -15.87
C PHE A 179 -7.89 16.28 -16.49
N ARG A 180 -8.61 17.38 -16.37
CA ARG A 180 -8.09 18.68 -16.81
C ARG A 180 -7.01 19.15 -15.84
N CYS A 181 -7.33 19.20 -14.54
CA CYS A 181 -6.40 19.57 -13.47
C CYS A 181 -6.63 18.71 -12.22
N ALA A 182 -5.71 18.82 -11.25
CA ALA A 182 -5.80 18.08 -9.98
C ALA A 182 -7.08 18.39 -9.19
N ASP A 183 -7.59 19.63 -9.27
CA ASP A 183 -8.84 20.03 -8.60
C ASP A 183 -10.05 19.25 -9.09
N ASP A 184 -10.09 18.91 -10.39
CA ASP A 184 -11.21 18.16 -10.95
C ASP A 184 -11.19 16.71 -10.45
N PHE A 185 -10.00 16.13 -10.27
CA PHE A 185 -9.81 14.84 -9.63
C PHE A 185 -10.20 14.87 -8.15
N LEU A 186 -9.70 15.84 -7.39
CA LEU A 186 -10.06 16.00 -5.97
C LEU A 186 -11.56 16.21 -5.78
N SER A 187 -12.19 17.03 -6.62
CA SER A 187 -13.65 17.26 -6.61
C SER A 187 -14.44 15.96 -6.80
N LEU A 188 -13.93 15.04 -7.62
CA LEU A 188 -14.55 13.73 -7.81
C LEU A 188 -14.46 12.89 -6.53
N LEU A 189 -13.30 12.87 -5.87
CA LEU A 189 -13.09 12.11 -4.63
C LEU A 189 -13.89 12.66 -3.45
N GLU A 190 -13.97 13.99 -3.33
CA GLU A 190 -14.72 14.69 -2.28
C GLU A 190 -16.22 14.30 -2.26
N GLY A 191 -16.79 13.97 -3.42
CA GLY A 191 -18.19 13.59 -3.53
C GLY A 191 -18.58 12.29 -2.79
N ILE A 192 -17.60 11.46 -2.38
CA ILE A 192 -17.84 10.08 -1.94
C ILE A 192 -17.55 9.91 -0.45
N ARG A 193 -18.44 10.32 0.46
CA ARG A 193 -18.16 10.36 1.92
C ARG A 193 -17.53 9.09 2.53
N HIS A 194 -17.83 7.92 2.00
CA HIS A 194 -17.35 6.65 2.55
C HIS A 194 -16.10 6.09 1.88
N LEU A 195 -15.43 6.83 1.00
CA LEU A 195 -14.24 6.38 0.31
C LEU A 195 -13.09 6.10 1.29
N GLU A 196 -12.62 4.84 1.26
CA GLU A 196 -11.52 4.26 2.04
C GLU A 196 -10.32 3.92 1.16
N LYS A 197 -10.56 3.65 -0.13
CA LYS A 197 -9.50 3.29 -1.07
C LYS A 197 -9.77 3.87 -2.45
N VAL A 198 -8.73 4.46 -3.03
CA VAL A 198 -8.71 4.86 -4.43
C VAL A 198 -7.55 4.18 -5.12
N SER A 199 -7.77 3.61 -6.29
CA SER A 199 -6.74 3.00 -7.11
C SER A 199 -6.72 3.70 -8.46
N CYS A 200 -5.69 4.48 -8.74
CA CYS A 200 -5.44 5.20 -9.97
C CYS A 200 -4.46 4.40 -10.84
N LYS A 201 -4.82 4.12 -12.09
CA LYS A 201 -3.95 3.54 -13.10
C LYS A 201 -3.96 4.41 -14.36
N ARG A 202 -2.81 4.85 -14.87
CA ARG A 202 -2.74 5.70 -16.08
C ARG A 202 -3.67 6.94 -16.00
N VAL A 203 -3.78 7.55 -14.82
CA VAL A 203 -4.55 8.80 -14.70
C VAL A 203 -3.63 9.92 -15.20
N THR A 204 -4.14 10.91 -15.92
CA THR A 204 -3.31 12.01 -16.45
C THR A 204 -3.98 13.36 -16.23
N PHE A 205 -3.19 14.43 -16.23
CA PHE A 205 -3.64 15.81 -16.10
C PHE A 205 -3.20 16.63 -17.31
N ALA A 206 -4.11 17.36 -17.94
CA ALA A 206 -3.76 18.22 -19.07
C ALA A 206 -3.08 19.52 -18.62
N GLU A 207 -3.56 20.11 -17.53
CA GLU A 207 -3.01 21.31 -16.90
C GLU A 207 -2.10 20.86 -15.76
N GLN A 208 -0.80 21.15 -15.86
CA GLN A 208 0.18 20.89 -14.81
C GLN A 208 0.09 21.89 -13.66
N SER A 209 -0.69 22.98 -13.81
CA SER A 209 -0.89 23.94 -12.73
C SER A 209 -1.80 23.34 -11.66
N ILE A 210 -1.23 23.02 -10.51
CA ILE A 210 -2.01 22.92 -9.27
C ILE A 210 -2.39 24.34 -8.92
N ALA A 211 -3.61 24.76 -9.30
CA ALA A 211 -4.17 25.95 -8.70
C ALA A 211 -4.21 25.72 -7.18
N THR A 212 -3.72 26.67 -6.39
CA THR A 212 -3.86 26.62 -4.93
C THR A 212 -5.36 26.45 -4.66
N PRO A 213 -5.81 25.28 -4.14
CA PRO A 213 -7.23 25.03 -4.07
C PRO A 213 -7.84 26.08 -3.15
N PRO A 214 -9.06 26.54 -3.45
CA PRO A 214 -9.73 27.53 -2.63
C PRO A 214 -9.74 27.04 -1.18
N THR A 215 -9.34 27.92 -0.27
CA THR A 215 -9.31 27.71 1.19
C THR A 215 -10.74 27.43 1.66
N ARG A 216 -11.19 26.19 1.48
CA ARG A 216 -12.47 25.74 2.00
C ARG A 216 -12.29 25.47 3.49
N PRO A 217 -13.17 25.99 4.36
CA PRO A 217 -13.08 25.74 5.78
C PRO A 217 -13.14 24.23 6.03
N VAL A 218 -12.04 23.66 6.53
CA VAL A 218 -11.88 22.24 6.81
C VAL A 218 -12.77 21.89 7.99
N ARG A 219 -13.95 21.30 7.72
CA ARG A 219 -14.74 20.69 8.80
C ARG A 219 -13.98 19.47 9.32
N ARG A 220 -13.66 19.45 10.61
CA ARG A 220 -13.00 18.30 11.26
C ARG A 220 -13.77 17.02 10.92
N PRO A 221 -13.15 16.02 10.27
CA PRO A 221 -13.79 14.74 10.07
C PRO A 221 -14.04 14.09 11.44
N ARG A 222 -15.30 13.84 11.80
CA ARG A 222 -15.65 13.23 13.09
C ARG A 222 -15.24 11.75 13.18
N ASN A 223 -15.21 11.04 12.06
CA ASN A 223 -14.80 9.63 11.95
C ASN A 223 -13.93 9.47 10.69
N SER A 224 -12.61 9.69 10.79
CA SER A 224 -11.70 9.48 9.67
C SER A 224 -11.33 8.00 9.57
N THR A 225 -12.03 7.25 8.73
CA THR A 225 -11.54 5.93 8.31
C THR A 225 -10.23 6.11 7.54
N PRO A 226 -9.25 5.20 7.71
CA PRO A 226 -8.00 5.27 6.97
C PRO A 226 -8.29 5.24 5.47
N TYR A 227 -7.55 6.06 4.73
CA TYR A 227 -7.72 6.19 3.29
C TYR A 227 -6.43 5.79 2.59
N THR A 228 -6.58 5.00 1.54
CA THR A 228 -5.45 4.48 0.76
C THR A 228 -5.56 4.95 -0.67
N ILE A 229 -4.53 5.60 -1.19
CA ILE A 229 -4.37 5.87 -2.62
C ILE A 229 -3.35 4.86 -3.16
N LEU A 230 -3.77 4.08 -4.14
CA LEU A 230 -2.89 3.27 -4.97
C LEU A 230 -2.70 4.01 -6.29
N ALA A 231 -1.47 4.25 -6.74
CA ALA A 231 -1.19 4.83 -8.06
C ALA A 231 -0.27 3.88 -8.86
N SER A 232 -0.47 3.78 -10.18
CA SER A 232 0.37 2.97 -11.07
C SER A 232 0.25 3.39 -12.55
N GLY A 233 1.26 3.02 -13.35
CA GLY A 233 1.20 3.04 -14.80
C GLY A 233 1.25 4.43 -15.43
N TRP A 234 2.07 5.33 -14.92
CA TRP A 234 2.30 6.64 -15.55
C TRP A 234 3.55 6.61 -16.42
N GLU A 235 3.69 7.57 -17.33
CA GLU A 235 4.86 7.68 -18.20
C GLU A 235 6.11 7.94 -17.37
N THR A 236 5.98 8.72 -16.29
CA THR A 236 7.05 8.94 -15.33
C THR A 236 6.60 8.71 -13.89
N ALA A 237 7.53 8.11 -13.19
CA ALA A 237 7.62 7.90 -11.77
C ALA A 237 7.26 9.13 -10.91
N ASP A 238 7.75 10.30 -11.33
CA ASP A 238 7.57 11.57 -10.64
C ASP A 238 6.13 12.07 -10.70
N GLU A 239 5.44 11.87 -11.81
CA GLU A 239 4.04 12.28 -11.96
C GLU A 239 3.10 11.43 -11.11
N ASP A 240 3.37 10.12 -11.02
CA ASP A 240 2.66 9.16 -10.17
C ASP A 240 2.69 9.61 -8.70
N LEU A 241 3.89 9.92 -8.19
CA LEU A 241 4.06 10.45 -6.84
C LEU A 241 3.39 11.81 -6.70
N HIS A 242 3.62 12.71 -7.67
CA HIS A 242 3.11 14.06 -7.59
C HIS A 242 1.58 14.08 -7.48
N LEU A 243 0.86 13.27 -8.26
CA LEU A 243 -0.58 13.12 -8.09
C LEU A 243 -0.90 12.58 -6.70
N ALA A 244 -0.33 11.45 -6.33
CA ALA A 244 -0.70 10.78 -5.09
C ALA A 244 -0.46 11.70 -3.88
N MET A 245 0.63 12.46 -3.89
CA MET A 245 0.92 13.51 -2.91
C MET A 245 -0.05 14.69 -3.01
N THR A 246 -0.38 15.19 -4.20
CA THR A 246 -1.37 16.29 -4.35
C THR A 246 -2.74 15.88 -3.82
N ALA A 247 -3.15 14.65 -4.13
CA ALA A 247 -4.39 14.06 -3.65
C ALA A 247 -4.45 14.00 -2.12
N LEU A 248 -3.33 13.63 -1.50
CA LEU A 248 -3.19 13.60 -0.05
C LEU A 248 -3.12 15.00 0.56
N GLN A 249 -2.34 15.90 -0.04
CA GLN A 249 -2.10 17.28 0.40
C GLN A 249 -3.41 17.98 0.74
N TYR A 250 -4.38 17.83 -0.17
CA TYR A 250 -5.64 18.56 -0.13
C TYR A 250 -6.83 17.73 0.33
N SER A 251 -6.64 16.45 0.64
CA SER A 251 -7.74 15.59 1.12
C SER A 251 -8.28 16.11 2.46
N PRO A 252 -9.52 16.65 2.52
CA PRO A 252 -10.09 17.14 3.77
C PRO A 252 -10.30 16.02 4.80
N ARG A 253 -10.39 14.77 4.33
CA ARG A 253 -10.51 13.57 5.17
C ARG A 253 -9.27 13.32 6.02
N HIS A 254 -8.11 13.75 5.54
CA HIS A 254 -6.84 13.68 6.27
C HIS A 254 -6.54 14.97 7.02
N GLY A 255 -7.55 15.82 7.16
CA GLY A 255 -7.37 17.15 7.73
C GLY A 255 -6.59 18.10 6.83
N ALA A 256 -6.51 17.81 5.52
CA ALA A 256 -5.70 18.55 4.54
C ALA A 256 -4.25 18.72 5.03
N PRO A 257 -3.46 17.63 5.11
CA PRO A 257 -2.14 17.65 5.73
C PRO A 257 -1.22 18.70 5.14
N GLY A 258 -1.30 18.98 3.83
CA GLY A 258 -0.51 20.05 3.22
C GLY A 258 -0.88 21.45 3.70
N GLN A 259 -2.16 21.69 4.01
CA GLN A 259 -2.57 22.96 4.61
C GLN A 259 -2.10 23.07 6.07
N ARG A 260 -2.03 21.94 6.79
CA ARG A 260 -1.59 21.93 8.19
C ARG A 260 -0.07 22.03 8.34
N LEU A 261 0.67 21.33 7.49
CA LEU A 261 2.13 21.31 7.47
C LEU A 261 2.71 22.55 6.77
N GLY A 262 1.95 23.19 5.89
CA GLY A 262 2.45 24.25 5.02
C GLY A 262 3.09 23.68 3.75
N GLU A 263 3.19 24.53 2.73
CA GLU A 263 3.67 24.15 1.39
C GLU A 263 5.15 23.71 1.42
N GLU A 264 5.99 24.42 2.16
CA GLU A 264 7.42 24.12 2.28
C GLU A 264 7.65 22.74 2.92
N THR A 265 7.09 22.49 4.10
CA THR A 265 7.18 21.18 4.77
C THR A 265 6.57 20.07 3.92
N TRP A 266 5.46 20.32 3.22
CA TRP A 266 4.88 19.33 2.33
C TRP A 266 5.78 19.01 1.13
N SER A 267 6.48 20.00 0.58
CA SER A 267 7.44 19.80 -0.49
C SER A 267 8.61 18.92 -0.04
N LEU A 268 9.11 19.12 1.19
CA LEU A 268 10.13 18.26 1.79
C LEU A 268 9.63 16.82 2.01
N VAL A 269 8.39 16.64 2.45
CA VAL A 269 7.78 15.30 2.53
C VAL A 269 7.73 14.66 1.16
N ARG A 270 7.33 15.39 0.11
CA ARG A 270 7.32 14.87 -1.27
C ARG A 270 8.72 14.49 -1.73
N ASP A 271 9.73 15.30 -1.47
CA ASP A 271 11.12 15.01 -1.85
C ASP A 271 11.67 13.78 -1.11
N LEU A 272 11.27 13.63 0.16
CA LEU A 272 11.54 12.42 0.94
C LEU A 272 10.92 11.18 0.28
N PHE A 273 9.64 11.21 -0.07
CA PHE A 273 9.02 10.09 -0.79
C PHE A 273 9.71 9.84 -2.14
N LYS A 274 10.05 10.91 -2.89
CA LYS A 274 10.75 10.80 -4.17
C LYS A 274 12.09 10.09 -4.05
N SER A 275 12.85 10.41 -3.01
CA SER A 275 14.17 9.82 -2.78
C SER A 275 14.16 8.31 -2.49
N LEU A 276 13.09 7.82 -1.86
CA LEU A 276 12.92 6.40 -1.51
C LEU A 276 12.12 5.62 -2.55
N MET A 277 11.28 6.29 -3.33
CA MET A 277 10.35 5.63 -4.24
C MET A 277 10.81 5.63 -5.70
N SER A 278 11.82 6.43 -6.06
CA SER A 278 12.38 6.49 -7.42
C SER A 278 12.77 5.14 -8.00
N PHE A 279 13.26 4.23 -7.16
CA PHE A 279 13.66 2.89 -7.57
C PHE A 279 12.48 1.95 -7.83
N PHE A 280 11.34 2.16 -7.16
CA PHE A 280 10.16 1.30 -7.33
C PHE A 280 9.33 1.65 -8.56
N TRP A 281 9.64 2.76 -9.21
CA TRP A 281 8.87 3.27 -10.34
C TRP A 281 9.41 2.75 -11.68
N GLY A 282 8.50 2.39 -12.59
CA GLY A 282 8.82 1.82 -13.91
C GLY A 282 8.56 0.31 -14.02
N ARG A 283 8.30 -0.35 -12.89
CA ARG A 283 7.65 -1.67 -12.86
C ARG A 283 6.14 -1.42 -12.77
N ASP A 284 5.30 -2.33 -13.25
CA ASP A 284 3.81 -2.28 -13.11
C ASP A 284 3.33 -2.35 -11.63
N ASP A 285 4.21 -1.99 -10.70
CA ASP A 285 4.03 -2.01 -9.27
C ASP A 285 3.19 -0.81 -8.82
N TRP A 286 2.36 -1.06 -7.80
CA TRP A 286 1.47 -0.05 -7.26
C TRP A 286 2.15 0.70 -6.12
N VAL A 287 2.19 2.03 -6.22
CA VAL A 287 2.55 2.90 -5.10
C VAL A 287 1.36 2.98 -4.16
N ARG A 288 1.50 2.45 -2.95
CA ARG A 288 0.47 2.53 -1.91
C ARG A 288 0.81 3.65 -0.93
N LEU A 289 0.08 4.77 -1.03
CA LEU A 289 0.12 5.80 0.00
C LEU A 289 -1.10 5.65 0.92
N ARG A 290 -0.85 5.48 2.21
CA ARG A 290 -1.89 5.39 3.23
C ARG A 290 -1.71 6.50 4.25
N THR A 291 -2.79 7.20 4.55
CA THR A 291 -2.83 8.14 5.67
C THR A 291 -3.60 7.49 6.80
N ILE A 292 -2.95 7.45 7.96
CA ILE A 292 -3.54 6.93 9.19
C ILE A 292 -3.71 8.14 10.12
N PRO A 293 -4.95 8.55 10.42
CA PRO A 293 -5.18 9.60 11.39
C PRO A 293 -4.68 9.11 12.74
N GLU A 294 -3.73 9.82 13.33
CA GLU A 294 -3.18 9.50 14.64
C GLU A 294 -4.25 9.79 15.70
N PHE A 295 -5.00 8.76 16.07
CA PHE A 295 -5.80 8.80 17.29
C PHE A 295 -4.88 8.41 18.45
N ARG A 296 -4.76 9.31 19.44
CA ARG A 296 -3.99 9.12 20.67
C ARG A 296 -4.27 7.71 21.25
N GLY A 297 -3.32 6.79 21.09
CA GLY A 297 -3.29 5.50 21.81
C GLY A 297 -3.45 4.21 21.00
N SER A 298 -2.49 3.87 20.13
CA SER A 298 -1.79 2.57 20.09
C SER A 298 -1.06 2.39 18.75
N PHE A 299 0.27 2.47 18.75
CA PHE A 299 1.08 2.23 17.56
C PHE A 299 1.23 0.73 17.21
N SER A 300 0.94 -0.17 18.16
CA SER A 300 1.31 -1.59 18.07
C SER A 300 0.35 -2.48 17.27
N THR A 301 -0.92 -2.12 17.12
CA THR A 301 -1.94 -3.03 16.53
C THR A 301 -2.03 -2.94 15.00
N LEU A 302 -1.66 -1.80 14.41
CA LEU A 302 -1.83 -1.56 12.97
C LEU A 302 -0.79 -2.27 12.08
N ASP A 303 0.39 -2.58 12.62
CA ASP A 303 1.43 -3.29 11.85
C ASP A 303 1.11 -4.80 11.75
N ALA A 304 0.36 -5.38 12.71
CA ALA A 304 -0.13 -6.76 12.66
C ALA A 304 -1.21 -6.96 11.58
N ASP A 305 -2.13 -5.99 11.41
CA ASP A 305 -3.13 -6.02 10.33
C ASP A 305 -2.50 -5.96 8.93
N PHE A 306 -1.37 -5.26 8.80
CA PHE A 306 -0.62 -5.18 7.53
C PHE A 306 -0.02 -6.53 7.15
N ALA A 307 0.53 -7.27 8.11
CA ALA A 307 1.07 -8.61 7.90
C ALA A 307 -0.03 -9.66 7.63
N ALA A 308 -1.24 -9.49 8.18
CA ALA A 308 -2.34 -10.44 8.05
C ALA A 308 -3.08 -10.37 6.70
N THR A 309 -3.13 -9.20 6.05
CA THR A 309 -3.76 -9.09 4.72
C THR A 309 -2.84 -9.64 3.64
N HIS A 310 -3.29 -10.70 2.96
CA HIS A 310 -2.55 -11.59 2.03
C HIS A 310 -2.02 -10.93 0.73
N SER A 311 -1.68 -9.64 0.77
CA SER A 311 -0.96 -8.95 -0.30
C SER A 311 0.54 -9.19 -0.09
N PRO A 312 1.34 -9.39 -1.16
CA PRO A 312 2.78 -9.57 -1.01
C PRO A 312 3.41 -8.41 -0.23
N PRO A 313 4.49 -8.68 0.51
CA PRO A 313 5.17 -7.68 1.33
C PRO A 313 5.58 -6.52 0.42
N SER A 314 5.03 -5.34 0.68
CA SER A 314 5.27 -4.13 -0.11
C SER A 314 6.10 -3.18 0.74
N HIS A 315 7.19 -2.66 0.17
CA HIS A 315 7.95 -1.57 0.78
C HIS A 315 6.99 -0.43 1.13
N SER A 316 7.19 0.18 2.29
CA SER A 316 6.30 1.23 2.77
C SER A 316 7.11 2.38 3.37
N VAL A 317 6.64 3.60 3.15
CA VAL A 317 7.15 4.80 3.78
C VAL A 317 5.98 5.48 4.48
N ARG A 318 6.12 5.68 5.79
CA ARG A 318 5.11 6.27 6.67
C ARG A 318 5.69 7.55 7.26
N VAL A 319 4.96 8.65 7.08
CA VAL A 319 5.27 9.95 7.70
C VAL A 319 4.12 10.25 8.66
N VAL A 320 4.45 10.40 9.94
CA VAL A 320 3.51 10.73 11.01
C VAL A 320 3.75 12.16 11.42
N TRP A 321 2.67 12.95 11.51
CA TRP A 321 2.72 14.32 11.96
C TRP A 321 1.66 14.54 13.03
N THR A 322 2.03 15.35 14.01
CA THR A 322 1.13 15.79 15.07
C THR A 322 0.68 17.20 14.75
N ALA A 323 -0.63 17.45 14.86
CA ALA A 323 -1.12 18.82 14.90
C ALA A 323 -0.88 19.36 16.31
N ASP A 324 -0.30 20.55 16.41
CA ASP A 324 -0.27 21.31 17.65
C ASP A 324 -1.74 21.53 18.06
N GLU A 325 -2.10 21.13 19.29
CA GLU A 325 -3.42 21.43 19.80
C GLU A 325 -3.55 22.97 19.81
N PRO A 326 -4.50 23.54 19.04
CA PRO A 326 -4.65 24.98 19.03
C PRO A 326 -5.01 25.40 20.45
N ASP A 327 -4.16 26.22 21.07
CA ASP A 327 -4.49 26.84 22.33
C ASP A 327 -5.82 27.57 22.15
N PRO A 328 -6.90 27.16 22.84
CA PRO A 328 -8.22 27.73 22.63
C PRO A 328 -8.29 29.21 22.98
N THR A 329 -7.28 29.73 23.70
CA THR A 329 -7.17 31.12 24.10
C THR A 329 -6.30 31.96 23.17
N ALA A 330 -5.45 31.33 22.35
CA ALA A 330 -4.59 32.04 21.42
C ALA A 330 -5.35 32.40 20.13
N PRO A 331 -5.16 33.62 19.59
CA PRO A 331 -5.66 33.94 18.25
C PRO A 331 -5.06 32.94 17.24
N PRO A 332 -5.79 32.58 16.17
CA PRO A 332 -5.31 31.64 15.17
C PRO A 332 -3.99 32.16 14.58
N ALA A 333 -2.88 31.53 14.95
CA ALA A 333 -1.58 31.91 14.45
C ALA A 333 -1.50 31.61 12.95
N PRO A 334 -1.06 32.56 12.11
CA PRO A 334 -0.80 32.32 10.70
C PRO A 334 0.50 31.51 10.59
N GLY A 335 0.41 30.19 10.71
CA GLY A 335 1.56 29.30 10.62
C GLY A 335 1.15 27.83 10.51
N PRO A 336 2.08 26.95 10.12
CA PRO A 336 1.83 25.53 10.07
C PRO A 336 1.44 25.03 11.46
N SER A 337 0.24 24.48 11.55
CA SER A 337 -0.34 23.93 12.78
C SER A 337 0.14 22.50 13.08
N ALA A 338 1.06 21.96 12.30
CA ALA A 338 1.52 20.59 12.42
C ALA A 338 3.02 20.45 12.18
N ARG A 339 3.63 19.48 12.85
CA ARG A 339 5.04 19.12 12.71
C ARG A 339 5.18 17.64 12.42
N VAL A 340 6.18 17.27 11.62
CA VAL A 340 6.49 15.87 11.37
C VAL A 340 7.13 15.28 12.63
N HIS A 341 6.45 14.30 13.22
CA HIS A 341 6.90 13.66 14.45
C HIS A 341 7.80 12.45 14.16
N LEU A 342 7.46 11.64 13.16
CA LEU A 342 8.14 10.37 12.90
C LEU A 342 8.16 10.05 11.41
N ILE A 343 9.30 9.58 10.91
CA ILE A 343 9.41 8.94 9.59
C ILE A 343 9.73 7.47 9.83
N LYS A 344 8.94 6.55 9.28
CA LYS A 344 9.21 5.10 9.29
C LYS A 344 9.26 4.60 7.85
N ALA A 345 10.41 4.12 7.41
CA ALA A 345 10.58 3.40 6.14
C ALA A 345 10.73 1.91 6.43
N THR A 346 9.99 1.06 5.72
CA THR A 346 10.03 -0.39 5.89
C THR A 346 10.27 -1.03 4.54
N PHE A 347 11.35 -1.80 4.43
CA PHE A 347 11.75 -2.48 3.22
C PHE A 347 11.66 -3.99 3.42
N TYR A 348 10.99 -4.67 2.51
CA TYR A 348 10.86 -6.12 2.57
C TYR A 348 11.77 -6.79 1.54
N GLY A 349 12.48 -7.83 1.93
CA GLY A 349 13.15 -8.76 1.02
C GLY A 349 12.23 -9.94 0.76
N GLN A 350 12.19 -10.37 -0.49
CA GLN A 350 11.72 -11.72 -0.78
C GLN A 350 12.91 -12.65 -0.62
N ASN A 351 12.81 -13.66 0.25
CA ASN A 351 13.77 -14.77 0.35
C ASN A 351 13.72 -15.70 -0.88
N VAL A 352 13.31 -15.19 -2.05
CA VAL A 352 13.24 -15.99 -3.28
C VAL A 352 14.65 -16.00 -3.87
N PRO A 353 15.25 -17.19 -4.10
CA PRO A 353 16.54 -17.31 -4.74
C PRO A 353 16.56 -16.51 -6.05
N VAL A 354 17.60 -15.70 -6.22
CA VAL A 354 17.77 -14.77 -7.34
C VAL A 354 17.77 -15.50 -8.70
N ASP A 355 18.00 -16.82 -8.70
CA ASP A 355 18.12 -17.64 -9.91
C ASP A 355 16.79 -17.94 -10.63
N GLY A 356 15.65 -17.53 -10.07
CA GLY A 356 14.35 -17.60 -10.77
C GLY A 356 14.13 -16.42 -11.73
N PRO A 357 13.38 -16.58 -12.83
CA PRO A 357 13.00 -15.47 -13.72
C PRO A 357 12.15 -14.36 -13.04
N TYR A 358 11.78 -14.56 -11.77
CA TYR A 358 11.06 -13.63 -10.91
C TYR A 358 11.86 -13.20 -9.67
N GLY A 359 13.13 -13.61 -9.55
CA GLY A 359 14.06 -13.26 -8.47
C GLY A 359 14.51 -11.80 -8.57
N LEU A 360 13.59 -10.87 -8.42
CA LEU A 360 13.86 -9.45 -8.47
C LEU A 360 14.43 -9.02 -7.10
N GLY A 361 15.74 -9.15 -6.94
CA GLY A 361 16.44 -8.58 -5.79
C GLY A 361 16.19 -7.07 -5.70
N PHE A 362 15.60 -6.63 -4.59
CA PHE A 362 15.50 -5.21 -4.28
C PHE A 362 16.86 -4.72 -3.77
N SER A 363 17.53 -3.86 -4.54
CA SER A 363 18.78 -3.21 -4.13
C SER A 363 18.49 -1.85 -3.50
N MET A 364 18.94 -1.65 -2.27
CA MET A 364 18.88 -0.36 -1.59
C MET A 364 19.91 0.65 -2.09
N GLU A 365 20.89 0.23 -2.88
CA GLU A 365 21.95 1.12 -3.41
C GLU A 365 21.41 2.14 -4.41
N GLY A 366 20.33 1.78 -5.13
CA GLY A 366 19.68 2.64 -6.12
C GLY A 366 18.82 3.76 -5.51
N LEU A 367 18.67 3.81 -4.19
CA LEU A 367 17.92 4.86 -3.50
C LEU A 367 18.76 6.11 -3.29
N SER A 368 18.13 7.28 -3.36
CA SER A 368 18.80 8.56 -3.16
C SER A 368 18.91 8.90 -1.67
N TRP A 369 19.70 8.12 -0.92
CA TRP A 369 19.83 8.28 0.54
C TRP A 369 20.32 9.66 0.98
N THR A 370 21.13 10.33 0.16
CA THR A 370 21.55 11.72 0.43
C THR A 370 20.38 12.70 0.33
N ALA A 371 19.51 12.56 -0.68
CA ALA A 371 18.31 13.39 -0.79
C ALA A 371 17.32 13.09 0.33
N PHE A 372 17.17 11.81 0.68
CA PHE A 372 16.37 11.36 1.82
C PHE A 372 16.83 12.01 3.13
N GLU A 373 18.13 11.93 3.43
CA GLU A 373 18.72 12.48 4.65
C GLU A 373 18.55 14.00 4.72
N ASN A 374 18.81 14.71 3.61
CA ASN A 374 18.63 16.16 3.55
C ASN A 374 17.17 16.57 3.79
N ALA A 375 16.21 15.88 3.17
CA ALA A 375 14.79 16.14 3.39
C ALA A 375 14.38 15.84 4.84
N ALA A 376 14.81 14.71 5.41
CA ALA A 376 14.50 14.34 6.79
C ALA A 376 15.09 15.31 7.82
N LEU A 377 16.32 15.80 7.59
CA LEU A 377 16.95 16.82 8.44
C LEU A 377 16.25 18.17 8.34
N ALA A 378 15.82 18.57 7.14
CA ALA A 378 15.08 19.81 6.93
C ALA A 378 13.67 19.78 7.57
N LEU A 379 13.08 18.60 7.70
CA LEU A 379 11.78 18.40 8.37
C LEU A 379 11.86 18.50 9.91
N ASP A 380 13.06 18.55 10.51
CA ASP A 380 13.29 18.60 11.97
C ASP A 380 12.47 17.57 12.76
N VAL A 381 12.56 16.30 12.36
CA VAL A 381 11.68 15.24 12.85
C VAL A 381 11.94 14.96 14.33
N GLN A 382 10.92 15.13 15.19
CA GLN A 382 11.10 15.08 16.65
C GLN A 382 11.40 13.67 17.18
N GLY A 383 10.59 12.68 16.82
CA GLY A 383 10.70 11.26 17.21
C GLY A 383 11.66 10.43 16.34
N GLY A 384 12.35 11.08 15.38
CA GLY A 384 13.39 10.48 14.57
C GLY A 384 12.91 9.77 13.30
N VAL A 385 13.87 9.12 12.65
CA VAL A 385 13.77 8.40 11.39
C VAL A 385 14.07 6.94 11.67
N HIS A 386 13.11 6.06 11.37
CA HIS A 386 13.19 4.63 11.65
C HIS A 386 13.21 3.89 10.32
N ILE A 387 14.28 3.15 10.04
CA ILE A 387 14.40 2.32 8.84
C ILE A 387 14.39 0.86 9.27
N TRP A 388 13.40 0.12 8.79
CA TRP A 388 13.18 -1.28 9.09
C TRP A 388 13.43 -2.10 7.84
N VAL A 389 14.26 -3.14 7.96
CA VAL A 389 14.56 -4.06 6.88
C VAL A 389 14.09 -5.45 7.27
N ILE A 390 13.12 -5.97 6.53
CA ILE A 390 12.45 -7.23 6.87
C ILE A 390 12.88 -8.29 5.86
N SER A 391 13.52 -9.35 6.32
CA SER A 391 13.97 -10.48 5.50
C SER A 391 14.81 -10.05 4.27
N ASN A 392 15.58 -8.96 4.36
CA ASN A 392 16.55 -8.53 3.35
C ASN A 392 17.93 -8.27 3.98
N PRO A 393 18.72 -9.31 4.26
CA PRO A 393 20.00 -9.15 4.95
C PRO A 393 20.99 -8.28 4.16
N GLN A 394 21.05 -8.47 2.83
CA GLN A 394 21.92 -7.69 1.95
C GLN A 394 21.56 -6.20 1.93
N GLY A 395 20.26 -5.89 1.89
CA GLY A 395 19.81 -4.52 1.98
C GLY A 395 20.17 -3.87 3.32
N PHE A 396 20.09 -4.63 4.43
CA PHE A 396 20.51 -4.12 5.73
C PHE A 396 22.02 -3.90 5.81
N THR A 397 22.85 -4.80 5.28
CA THR A 397 24.31 -4.60 5.23
C THR A 397 24.69 -3.36 4.42
N VAL A 398 24.00 -3.08 3.31
CA VAL A 398 24.19 -1.85 2.52
C VAL A 398 23.95 -0.59 3.37
N LEU A 399 22.93 -0.61 4.25
CA LEU A 399 22.67 0.52 5.16
C LEU A 399 23.76 0.67 6.22
N LEU A 400 24.32 -0.44 6.73
CA LEU A 400 25.43 -0.41 7.67
C LEU A 400 26.70 0.13 7.01
N ASP A 401 27.03 -0.34 5.80
CA ASP A 401 28.15 0.17 5.01
C ASP A 401 28.05 1.69 4.75
N MET A 402 26.83 2.19 4.50
CA MET A 402 26.57 3.62 4.32
C MET A 402 26.85 4.45 5.58
N LEU A 403 26.68 3.87 6.78
CA LEU A 403 27.02 4.52 8.04
C LEU A 403 28.53 4.49 8.33
N GLU A 404 29.22 3.42 7.90
CA GLU A 404 30.65 3.21 8.20
C GLU A 404 31.60 3.78 7.15
N SER A 405 31.10 4.20 5.99
CA SER A 405 31.96 4.67 4.88
C SER A 405 32.94 5.77 5.33
N ASP A 406 34.23 5.52 5.08
CA ASP A 406 35.36 6.31 5.57
C ASP A 406 35.22 7.81 5.28
N GLY A 407 35.41 8.63 6.33
CA GLY A 407 35.49 10.10 6.25
C GLY A 407 34.32 10.88 6.85
N GLY A 408 33.39 10.25 7.57
CA GLY A 408 32.30 10.95 8.28
C GLY A 408 31.23 11.56 7.36
N HIS A 409 31.37 11.38 6.04
CA HIS A 409 30.43 11.85 5.02
C HIS A 409 29.53 10.73 4.49
N GLY A 410 29.38 9.66 5.28
CA GLY A 410 28.48 8.55 4.96
C GLY A 410 27.04 9.01 4.77
N ARG A 411 26.31 8.31 3.89
CA ARG A 411 24.89 8.59 3.69
C ARG A 411 24.18 8.16 4.97
N LEU A 412 23.30 8.99 5.53
CA LEU A 412 22.62 8.79 6.84
C LEU A 412 23.49 9.07 8.08
N SER A 413 24.78 9.42 7.93
CA SER A 413 25.67 9.67 9.08
C SER A 413 25.20 10.87 9.92
N ARG A 414 24.68 11.93 9.29
CA ARG A 414 24.25 13.14 9.99
C ARG A 414 22.98 12.91 10.80
N LEU A 415 22.07 12.07 10.31
CA LEU A 415 20.91 11.62 11.10
C LEU A 415 21.34 10.76 12.28
N HIS A 416 22.33 9.88 12.08
CA HIS A 416 22.88 9.02 13.13
C HIS A 416 23.61 9.83 14.22
N GLU A 417 24.50 10.74 13.85
CA GLU A 417 25.24 11.64 14.77
C GLU A 417 24.31 12.50 15.63
N LYS A 418 23.17 12.92 15.06
CA LYS A 418 22.14 13.66 15.80
C LYS A 418 21.26 12.78 16.70
N GLY A 419 21.50 11.47 16.77
CA GLY A 419 20.67 10.52 17.50
C GLY A 419 19.23 10.45 16.97
N LYS A 420 19.02 10.78 15.68
CA LYS A 420 17.71 10.79 15.03
C LYS A 420 17.46 9.54 14.21
N LEU A 421 18.48 8.76 13.88
CA LEU A 421 18.33 7.53 13.10
C LEU A 421 18.19 6.30 14.00
N SER A 422 17.20 5.46 13.69
CA SER A 422 17.07 4.10 14.19
C SER A 422 17.04 3.14 13.01
N LEU A 423 17.94 2.15 12.99
CA LEU A 423 17.90 1.05 12.01
C LEU A 423 17.53 -0.24 12.73
N ALA A 424 16.66 -1.04 12.11
CA ALA A 424 16.29 -2.36 12.60
C ALA A 424 16.21 -3.36 11.45
N PHE A 425 16.62 -4.59 11.74
CA PHE A 425 16.44 -5.74 10.88
C PHE A 425 15.54 -6.75 11.57
N ASP A 426 14.48 -7.18 10.88
CA ASP A 426 13.61 -8.26 11.34
C ASP A 426 13.69 -9.43 10.37
N PHE A 427 14.01 -10.61 10.89
CA PHE A 427 13.88 -11.86 10.17
C PHE A 427 12.48 -12.42 10.41
N VAL A 428 11.68 -12.50 9.35
CA VAL A 428 10.37 -13.16 9.37
C VAL A 428 10.51 -14.51 8.67
N PRO A 429 10.44 -15.62 9.42
CA PRO A 429 10.45 -16.96 8.84
C PRO A 429 9.23 -17.16 7.95
N THR A 430 9.35 -18.00 6.93
CA THR A 430 8.24 -18.31 6.00
C THR A 430 7.13 -19.19 6.59
N GLY A 431 7.15 -19.46 7.91
CA GLY A 431 6.19 -20.30 8.62
C GLY A 431 5.26 -19.53 9.55
N VAL A 432 3.96 -19.91 9.57
CA VAL A 432 2.95 -19.34 10.46
C VAL A 432 3.29 -19.68 11.92
N GLY A 433 3.49 -18.65 12.75
CA GLY A 433 3.65 -18.80 14.21
C GLY A 433 5.09 -18.92 14.72
N LEU A 434 6.10 -18.67 13.89
CA LEU A 434 7.50 -18.66 14.32
C LEU A 434 7.90 -17.31 14.94
N SER A 435 8.79 -17.35 15.93
CA SER A 435 9.36 -16.16 16.57
C SER A 435 10.14 -15.35 15.54
N THR A 436 9.90 -14.05 15.48
CA THR A 436 10.70 -13.12 14.67
C THR A 436 12.01 -12.82 15.39
N ALA A 437 13.15 -13.06 14.75
CA ALA A 437 14.44 -12.59 15.25
C ALA A 437 14.64 -11.15 14.79
N SER A 438 14.95 -10.23 15.71
CA SER A 438 15.15 -8.81 15.40
C SER A 438 16.47 -8.30 15.96
N VAL A 439 17.14 -7.42 15.23
CA VAL A 439 18.32 -6.70 15.73
C VAL A 439 18.28 -5.23 15.33
N THR A 440 18.62 -4.36 16.26
CA THR A 440 18.68 -2.91 16.06
C THR A 440 20.11 -2.42 15.95
N LEU A 441 20.31 -1.26 15.33
CA LEU A 441 21.63 -0.59 15.28
C LEU A 441 22.23 -0.42 16.69
N ALA A 442 21.42 0.00 17.67
CA ALA A 442 21.86 0.16 19.05
C ALA A 442 22.37 -1.15 19.67
N GLN A 443 21.71 -2.28 19.37
CA GLN A 443 22.15 -3.60 19.81
C GLN A 443 23.46 -4.01 19.12
N LEU A 444 23.61 -3.76 17.81
CA LEU A 444 24.86 -4.03 17.08
C LEU A 444 26.02 -3.17 17.59
N SER A 445 25.78 -1.90 17.86
CA SER A 445 26.78 -1.00 18.43
C SER A 445 27.19 -1.41 19.85
N ALA A 446 26.28 -2.01 20.62
CA ALA A 446 26.55 -2.54 21.95
C ALA A 446 27.27 -3.90 21.94
N MET A 447 27.30 -4.61 20.81
CA MET A 447 28.14 -5.81 20.67
C MET A 447 29.63 -5.42 20.74
N PRO A 448 30.49 -6.26 21.36
CA PRO A 448 31.92 -5.99 21.43
C PRO A 448 32.51 -5.68 20.05
N ALA A 449 33.34 -4.63 19.98
CA ALA A 449 34.08 -4.30 18.76
C ALA A 449 35.26 -5.25 18.53
N GLU A 450 35.82 -5.76 19.61
CA GLU A 450 37.01 -6.61 19.61
C GLU A 450 36.65 -8.00 20.10
N HIS A 451 37.07 -9.00 19.33
CA HIS A 451 36.89 -10.41 19.66
C HIS A 451 38.24 -11.11 19.68
N PHE A 452 38.46 -11.99 20.66
CA PHE A 452 39.70 -12.74 20.81
C PHE A 452 39.52 -14.16 20.29
N VAL A 453 40.28 -14.54 19.26
CA VAL A 453 40.23 -15.88 18.64
C VAL A 453 41.65 -16.34 18.32
N ASP A 454 41.97 -17.57 18.77
CA ASP A 454 43.26 -18.24 18.55
C ASP A 454 44.50 -17.38 18.90
N GLY A 455 44.41 -16.57 19.95
CA GLY A 455 45.51 -15.71 20.39
C GLY A 455 45.55 -14.32 19.74
N CYS A 456 44.67 -14.05 18.76
CA CYS A 456 44.62 -12.81 18.00
C CYS A 456 43.35 -12.01 18.32
N THR A 457 43.45 -10.68 18.24
CA THR A 457 42.29 -9.77 18.37
C THR A 457 41.77 -9.38 17.00
N VAL A 458 40.46 -9.55 16.78
CA VAL A 458 39.74 -9.15 15.57
C VAL A 458 38.88 -7.94 15.91
N ALA A 459 39.08 -6.83 15.21
CA ALA A 459 38.17 -5.71 15.24
C ALA A 459 37.05 -5.92 14.20
N LEU A 460 35.80 -5.79 14.63
CA LEU A 460 34.61 -5.91 13.78
C LEU A 460 33.89 -4.56 13.66
N GLY A 461 33.58 -4.16 12.43
CA GLY A 461 32.62 -3.09 12.14
C GLY A 461 31.19 -3.54 12.41
N LEU A 462 30.23 -2.65 12.17
CA LEU A 462 28.80 -2.89 12.31
C LEU A 462 28.35 -3.98 11.35
N ARG A 463 28.85 -3.95 10.10
CA ARG A 463 28.55 -5.00 9.13
C ARG A 463 29.01 -6.37 9.61
N GLU A 464 30.26 -6.51 10.06
CA GLU A 464 30.76 -7.80 10.52
C GLU A 464 30.06 -8.27 11.81
N ARG A 465 29.68 -7.34 12.70
CA ARG A 465 28.87 -7.68 13.88
C ARG A 465 27.48 -8.17 13.49
N PHE A 466 26.88 -7.61 12.45
CA PHE A 466 25.61 -8.11 11.93
C PHE A 466 25.75 -9.49 11.30
N ASP A 467 26.77 -9.73 10.47
CA ASP A 467 27.07 -11.05 9.91
C ASP A 467 27.30 -12.09 11.02
N LEU A 468 28.05 -11.72 12.07
CA LEU A 468 28.26 -12.55 13.26
C LEU A 468 26.94 -12.85 13.98
N TRP A 469 26.07 -11.84 14.16
CA TRP A 469 24.74 -12.02 14.75
C TRP A 469 23.89 -12.99 13.93
N GLN A 470 23.88 -12.87 12.60
CA GLN A 470 23.12 -13.74 11.72
C GLN A 470 23.53 -15.20 11.83
N ARG A 471 24.83 -15.48 11.97
CA ARG A 471 25.34 -16.85 12.14
C ARG A 471 24.92 -17.50 13.47
N GLY A 472 24.38 -16.73 14.41
CA GLY A 472 23.74 -17.25 15.63
C GLY A 472 22.31 -17.75 15.43
N TYR A 473 21.75 -17.60 14.23
CA TYR A 473 20.40 -18.06 13.87
C TYR A 473 20.47 -19.07 12.72
N ASP A 474 19.52 -19.99 12.69
CA ASP A 474 19.35 -20.92 11.57
C ASP A 474 18.52 -20.30 10.43
N LEU A 475 18.34 -21.06 9.34
CA LEU A 475 17.54 -20.64 8.18
C LEU A 475 16.06 -20.44 8.51
N GLU A 476 15.58 -20.97 9.63
CA GLU A 476 14.21 -20.79 10.13
C GLU A 476 14.10 -19.61 11.10
N GLY A 477 15.20 -18.87 11.34
CA GLY A 477 15.23 -17.73 12.25
C GLY A 477 15.19 -18.14 13.71
N GLN A 478 15.38 -19.42 14.04
CA GLN A 478 15.52 -19.87 15.41
C GLN A 478 16.97 -19.63 15.85
N ARG A 479 17.13 -19.20 17.10
CA ARG A 479 18.46 -19.09 17.69
C ARG A 479 19.07 -20.48 17.73
N LEU A 480 20.23 -20.66 17.11
CA LEU A 480 20.99 -21.90 17.22
C LEU A 480 21.26 -22.16 18.70
N GLY A 481 21.20 -23.43 19.12
CA GLY A 481 21.63 -23.80 20.48
C GLY A 481 23.04 -23.26 20.74
N ASP A 482 23.33 -22.86 21.98
CA ASP A 482 24.51 -22.05 22.31
C ASP A 482 25.83 -22.63 21.73
N GLU A 483 26.01 -23.96 21.75
CA GLU A 483 27.18 -24.63 21.15
C GLU A 483 27.31 -24.46 19.63
N ARG A 484 26.20 -24.54 18.88
CA ARG A 484 26.21 -24.39 17.42
C ARG A 484 26.41 -22.94 17.01
N ALA A 485 25.77 -22.02 17.72
CA ALA A 485 25.94 -20.59 17.52
C ALA A 485 27.41 -20.20 17.78
N GLU A 486 28.00 -20.70 18.87
CA GLU A 486 29.40 -20.44 19.21
C GLU A 486 30.37 -21.03 18.18
N ALA A 487 30.14 -22.25 17.71
CA ALA A 487 30.96 -22.86 16.67
C ALA A 487 30.91 -22.05 15.36
N ALA A 488 29.72 -21.63 14.92
CA ALA A 488 29.55 -20.82 13.71
C ALA A 488 30.21 -19.42 13.84
N ALA A 489 30.10 -18.81 15.03
CA ALA A 489 30.77 -17.57 15.37
C ALA A 489 32.31 -17.70 15.32
N GLN A 490 32.87 -18.75 15.93
CA GLN A 490 34.31 -19.00 15.90
C GLN A 490 34.84 -19.18 14.47
N VAL A 491 34.11 -19.91 13.62
CA VAL A 491 34.48 -20.08 12.20
C VAL A 491 34.50 -18.73 11.48
N TYR A 492 33.49 -17.88 11.68
CA TYR A 492 33.46 -16.54 11.07
C TYR A 492 34.61 -15.64 11.52
N LEU A 493 34.91 -15.63 12.82
CA LEU A 493 35.99 -14.81 13.36
C LEU A 493 37.36 -15.25 12.80
N ARG A 494 37.58 -16.55 12.60
CA ARG A 494 38.77 -17.06 11.90
C ARG A 494 38.84 -16.64 10.45
N GLU A 495 37.70 -16.64 9.73
CA GLU A 495 37.63 -16.12 8.35
C GLU A 495 37.99 -14.62 8.29
N MET A 496 37.53 -13.83 9.25
CA MET A 496 37.85 -12.40 9.34
C MET A 496 39.33 -12.15 9.68
N LEU A 497 39.92 -12.95 10.57
CA LEU A 497 41.38 -12.93 10.84
C LEU A 497 42.18 -13.13 9.55
N ALA A 498 41.82 -14.14 8.75
CA ALA A 498 42.51 -14.45 7.51
C ALA A 498 42.46 -13.27 6.53
N LYS A 499 41.28 -12.64 6.35
CA LYS A 499 41.12 -11.48 5.46
C LYS A 499 41.95 -10.25 5.88
N ASN A 500 42.08 -10.02 7.18
CA ASN A 500 42.87 -8.90 7.71
C ASN A 500 44.39 -9.13 7.57
N GLY A 501 44.83 -10.40 7.65
CA GLY A 501 46.24 -10.78 7.44
C GLY A 501 46.73 -10.48 6.03
N ASP A 502 45.92 -10.80 5.01
CA ASP A 502 46.28 -10.59 3.60
C ASP A 502 46.39 -9.10 3.22
N SER A 503 45.51 -8.27 3.78
CA SER A 503 45.48 -6.82 3.53
C SER A 503 46.74 -6.12 4.04
N SER A 504 47.36 -6.67 5.09
CA SER A 504 48.57 -6.13 5.71
C SER A 504 49.83 -6.42 4.88
N GLN A 505 49.87 -7.53 4.14
CA GLN A 505 51.00 -7.90 3.29
C GLN A 505 51.03 -7.10 1.97
N GLN A 506 49.87 -6.70 1.41
CA GLN A 506 49.84 -5.95 0.15
C GLN A 506 50.29 -4.48 0.25
N ARG A 507 50.26 -3.86 1.44
CA ARG A 507 50.76 -2.47 1.63
C ARG A 507 52.29 -2.38 1.74
N GLY A 508 52.98 -3.53 1.76
CA GLY A 508 54.42 -3.62 2.04
C GLY A 508 55.35 -3.70 0.83
N SER A 509 54.86 -3.68 -0.41
CA SER A 509 55.75 -3.63 -1.60
C SER A 509 56.13 -2.19 -1.91
N PRO A 510 57.39 -1.76 -1.67
CA PRO A 510 57.86 -0.46 -2.11
C PRO A 510 58.00 -0.51 -3.63
N ASN A 511 57.40 0.47 -4.32
CA ASN A 511 57.76 0.77 -5.71
C ASN A 511 59.26 1.13 -5.75
N THR A 512 60.08 0.21 -6.22
CA THR A 512 61.45 0.46 -6.67
C THR A 512 61.46 1.05 -8.06
#